data_AF-A0A7I7YUH7-F1
#
_entry.id   AF-A0A7I7YUH7-F1
#
_cell.length_a   1.000
_cell.length_b   1.000
_cell.length_c   1.000
_cell.angle_alpha   90.00
_cell.angle_beta   90.00
_cell.angle_gamma   90.00
#
_symmetry.space_group_name_H-M   'P 1'
#
loop_
_entity.id
_entity.type
_entity.pdbx_description
1 polymer ?
#
loop_
_entity_poly.entity_id
_entity_poly.type
_entity_poly.pdbx_seq_one_letter_code
_entity_poly.pdbx_strand_id
1 'polypeptide(L)'
;MGQDALQVVPAELEATASQWEALTAQLAGAPPSPGQPFQATTAAVNGVNAATSLAAAAFAARTQATVGGMITAAGRYTSHEAASAAAMSNLTQVTVV
;
A
#
# COMPACT_ATOMS: atom_id res chain seq x y z
N MET A 1 -20.41 -26.07 6.38
CA MET A 1 -19.32 -26.04 5.38
C MET A 1 -19.11 -24.57 5.02
N GLY A 2 -17.97 -24.00 5.43
CA GLY A 2 -17.77 -22.57 5.65
C GLY A 2 -17.90 -21.67 4.42
N GLN A 3 -18.54 -20.52 4.63
CA GLN A 3 -18.57 -19.38 3.70
C GLN A 3 -17.91 -18.12 4.31
N ASP A 4 -17.25 -18.24 5.47
CA ASP A 4 -16.85 -17.13 6.33
C ASP A 4 -15.51 -16.43 5.99
N ALA A 5 -15.02 -16.42 4.74
CA ALA A 5 -13.76 -15.71 4.46
C ALA A 5 -13.51 -15.27 3.00
N LEU A 6 -14.53 -14.83 2.26
CA LEU A 6 -14.34 -14.25 0.92
C LEU A 6 -14.91 -12.83 0.78
N GLN A 7 -15.20 -12.16 1.90
CA GLN A 7 -15.60 -10.75 1.87
C GLN A 7 -14.37 -9.86 2.03
N VAL A 8 -14.11 -9.03 1.03
CA VAL A 8 -13.10 -7.97 1.15
C VAL A 8 -13.75 -6.77 1.82
N VAL A 9 -13.25 -6.39 3.00
CA VAL A 9 -13.75 -5.26 3.78
C VAL A 9 -13.00 -3.98 3.35
N PRO A 10 -13.66 -3.00 2.70
CA PRO A 10 -12.98 -1.79 2.20
C PRO A 10 -12.27 -1.00 3.30
N ALA A 11 -12.87 -0.91 4.49
CA ALA A 11 -12.27 -0.22 5.63
C ALA A 11 -10.96 -0.87 6.10
N GLU A 12 -10.84 -2.20 6.00
CA GLU A 12 -9.60 -2.90 6.34
C GLU A 12 -8.51 -2.65 5.29
N LEU A 13 -8.88 -2.53 4.00
CA LEU A 13 -7.93 -2.15 2.94
C LEU A 13 -7.36 -0.75 3.16
N GLU A 14 -8.20 0.22 3.51
CA GLU A 14 -7.78 1.59 3.80
C GLU A 14 -6.92 1.68 5.08
N ALA A 15 -7.30 0.96 6.13
CA ALA A 15 -6.50 0.86 7.35
C ALA A 15 -5.12 0.24 7.09
N THR A 16 -5.08 -0.83 6.28
CA THR A 16 -3.83 -1.50 5.89
C THR A 16 -2.96 -0.57 5.04
N ALA A 17 -3.53 0.15 4.08
CA ALA A 17 -2.85 1.19 3.31
C ALA A 17 -2.21 2.25 4.21
N SER A 18 -2.97 2.77 5.18
CA SER A 18 -2.49 3.78 6.13
C SER A 18 -1.32 3.25 6.99
N GLN A 19 -1.37 1.98 7.40
CA GLN A 19 -0.26 1.35 8.13
C GLN A 19 0.99 1.22 7.27
N TRP A 20 0.86 0.84 6.01
CA TRP A 20 2.00 0.76 5.07
C TRP A 20 2.65 2.11 4.82
N GLU A 21 1.87 3.18 4.71
CA GLU A 21 2.40 4.55 4.62
C GLU A 21 3.17 4.93 5.89
N ALA A 22 2.59 4.68 7.07
CA ALA A 22 3.22 4.98 8.35
C ALA A 22 4.53 4.21 8.58
N LEU A 23 4.58 2.94 8.20
CA LEU A 23 5.81 2.12 8.25
C LEU A 23 6.87 2.61 7.27
N THR A 24 6.47 3.01 6.07
CA THR A 24 7.40 3.55 5.06
C THR A 24 7.97 4.89 5.50
N ALA A 25 7.17 5.74 6.14
CA ALA A 25 7.64 7.02 6.69
C ALA A 25 8.72 6.83 7.77
N GLN A 26 8.67 5.74 8.56
CA GLN A 26 9.70 5.42 9.55
C GLN A 26 11.05 5.02 8.92
N LEU A 27 11.05 4.62 7.64
CA LEU A 27 12.27 4.28 6.92
C LEU A 27 13.06 5.51 6.47
N ALA A 28 12.48 6.71 6.58
CA ALA A 28 13.14 7.96 6.22
C ALA A 28 14.24 8.31 7.25
N GLY A 29 15.49 7.97 6.91
CA GLY A 29 16.68 8.38 7.65
C GLY A 29 17.70 9.01 6.71
N ALA A 30 18.24 10.18 7.10
CA ALA A 30 19.34 10.77 6.37
C ALA A 30 20.60 9.92 6.58
N PRO A 31 21.35 9.58 5.52
CA PRO A 31 22.61 8.91 5.69
C PRO A 31 23.59 9.75 6.54
N PRO A 32 24.48 9.11 7.32
CA PRO A 32 25.50 9.83 8.07
C PRO A 32 26.41 10.61 7.11
N SER A 33 26.95 11.74 7.58
CA SER A 33 27.87 12.55 6.76
C SER A 33 29.06 11.71 6.27
N PRO A 34 29.42 11.78 4.99
CA PRO A 34 30.59 11.09 4.46
C PRO A 34 31.86 11.45 5.23
N GLY A 35 32.63 10.44 5.64
CA GLY A 35 33.95 10.66 6.24
C GLY A 35 34.98 11.19 5.24
N GLN A 36 36.17 11.57 5.72
CA GLN A 36 37.24 12.06 4.84
C GLN A 36 37.67 10.99 3.80
N PRO A 37 37.79 11.36 2.51
CA PRO A 37 37.81 10.43 1.38
C PRO A 37 39.12 9.66 1.16
N PHE A 38 40.15 9.90 1.97
CA PHE A 38 41.51 9.41 1.72
C PHE A 38 41.80 7.97 2.18
N GLN A 39 40.78 7.11 2.27
CA GLN A 39 40.93 5.69 2.58
C GLN A 39 39.99 4.87 1.68
N ALA A 40 40.45 3.75 1.11
CA ALA A 40 39.61 2.83 0.32
C ALA A 40 38.34 2.40 1.09
N THR A 41 38.46 2.30 2.41
CA THR A 41 37.34 2.04 3.33
C THR A 41 36.26 3.13 3.27
N THR A 42 36.62 4.41 3.14
CA THR A 42 35.63 5.51 3.02
C THR A 42 34.84 5.40 1.72
N ALA A 43 35.51 5.11 0.60
CA ALA A 43 34.84 4.92 -0.68
C ALA A 43 33.86 3.72 -0.63
N ALA A 44 34.27 2.62 0.01
CA ALA A 44 33.41 1.45 0.21
C ALA A 44 32.19 1.77 1.09
N VAL A 45 32.37 2.48 2.22
CA VAL A 45 31.27 2.90 3.11
C VAL A 45 30.29 3.83 2.39
N ASN A 46 30.79 4.79 1.62
CA ASN A 46 29.93 5.68 0.83
C ASN A 46 29.14 4.90 -0.25
N GLY A 47 29.76 3.91 -0.88
CA GLY A 47 29.10 3.02 -1.83
C GLY A 47 27.98 2.19 -1.21
N VAL A 48 28.21 1.60 -0.04
CA VAL A 48 27.19 0.86 0.73
C VAL A 48 26.03 1.79 1.10
N ASN A 49 26.35 2.99 1.58
CA ASN A 49 25.34 3.97 1.96
C ASN A 49 24.45 4.38 0.76
N ALA A 50 25.05 4.62 -0.41
CA ALA A 50 24.31 4.92 -1.63
C ALA A 50 23.41 3.75 -2.08
N ALA A 51 23.90 2.51 -2.01
CA ALA A 51 23.11 1.33 -2.34
C ALA A 51 21.91 1.15 -1.39
N THR A 52 22.11 1.40 -0.09
CA THR A 52 21.03 1.39 0.91
C THR A 52 19.99 2.46 0.63
N SER A 53 20.40 3.70 0.33
CA SER A 53 19.47 4.78 -0.04
C SER A 53 18.66 4.43 -1.30
N LEU A 54 19.28 3.83 -2.31
CA LEU A 54 18.59 3.37 -3.52
C LEU A 54 17.58 2.27 -3.22
N ALA A 55 17.95 1.29 -2.39
CA ALA A 55 17.05 0.21 -1.99
C ALA A 55 15.85 0.72 -1.19
N ALA A 56 16.07 1.67 -0.26
CA ALA A 56 15.02 2.32 0.50
C ALA A 56 14.05 3.09 -0.40
N ALA A 57 14.56 3.83 -1.39
CA ALA A 57 13.73 4.55 -2.36
C ALA A 57 12.89 3.59 -3.22
N ALA A 58 13.48 2.49 -3.69
CA ALA A 58 12.76 1.47 -4.48
C ALA A 58 11.67 0.77 -3.65
N PHE A 59 11.96 0.48 -2.38
CA PHE A 59 10.97 -0.07 -1.45
C PHE A 59 9.81 0.89 -1.23
N ALA A 60 10.10 2.16 -0.94
CA ALA A 60 9.07 3.18 -0.75
C ALA A 60 8.15 3.33 -1.98
N ALA A 61 8.73 3.34 -3.19
CA ALA A 61 7.95 3.41 -4.42
C ALA A 61 7.02 2.20 -4.61
N ARG A 62 7.49 0.98 -4.30
CA ARG A 62 6.64 -0.22 -4.33
C ARG A 62 5.52 -0.15 -3.29
N THR A 63 5.82 0.31 -2.09
CA THR A 63 4.80 0.46 -1.04
C THR A 63 3.73 1.45 -1.46
N GLN A 64 4.10 2.60 -2.03
CA GLN A 64 3.14 3.58 -2.55
C GLN A 64 2.26 3.00 -3.66
N ALA A 65 2.83 2.20 -4.57
CA ALA A 65 2.04 1.51 -5.60
C ALA A 65 1.02 0.54 -5.00
N THR A 66 1.42 -0.23 -3.97
CA THR A 66 0.52 -1.14 -3.24
C THR A 66 -0.58 -0.38 -2.52
N VAL A 67 -0.24 0.71 -1.82
CA VAL A 67 -1.20 1.60 -1.15
C VAL A 67 -2.23 2.14 -2.13
N GLY A 68 -1.80 2.69 -3.26
CA GLY A 68 -2.72 3.16 -4.30
C GLY A 68 -3.61 2.05 -4.86
N GLY A 69 -3.06 0.84 -5.01
CA GLY A 69 -3.82 -0.35 -5.39
C GLY A 69 -4.92 -0.72 -4.38
N MET A 70 -4.60 -0.70 -3.09
CA MET A 70 -5.55 -1.01 -2.01
C MET A 70 -6.68 0.03 -1.93
N ILE A 71 -6.35 1.33 -2.01
CA ILE A 71 -7.35 2.41 -2.03
C ILE A 71 -8.28 2.27 -3.25
N THR A 72 -7.70 1.99 -4.42
CA THR A 72 -8.48 1.76 -5.66
C THR A 72 -9.39 0.55 -5.51
N ALA A 73 -8.91 -0.55 -4.91
CA ALA A 73 -9.69 -1.74 -4.65
C ALA A 73 -10.85 -1.45 -3.70
N ALA A 74 -10.61 -0.74 -2.59
CA ALA A 74 -11.64 -0.33 -1.64
C ALA A 74 -12.77 0.45 -2.33
N GLY A 75 -12.43 1.46 -3.14
CA GLY A 75 -13.41 2.23 -3.91
C GLY A 75 -14.21 1.35 -4.89
N ARG A 76 -13.55 0.41 -5.56
CA ARG A 76 -14.21 -0.53 -6.48
C ARG A 76 -15.18 -1.46 -5.76
N TYR A 77 -14.78 -2.07 -4.65
CA TYR A 77 -15.66 -2.93 -3.87
C TYR A 77 -16.91 -2.17 -3.39
N THR A 78 -16.73 -0.97 -2.82
CA THR A 78 -17.86 -0.12 -2.39
C THR A 78 -18.82 0.18 -3.54
N SER A 79 -18.29 0.54 -4.73
CA SER A 79 -19.12 0.82 -5.90
C SER A 79 -19.88 -0.41 -6.42
N HIS A 80 -19.24 -1.58 -6.38
CA HIS A 80 -19.82 -2.84 -6.84
C HIS A 80 -20.95 -3.30 -5.92
N GLU A 81 -20.77 -3.19 -4.61
CA GLU A 81 -21.80 -3.51 -3.63
C GLU A 81 -23.02 -2.56 -3.77
N ALA A 82 -22.79 -1.26 -3.96
CA ALA A 82 -23.86 -0.31 -4.20
C ALA A 82 -24.65 -0.60 -5.49
N ALA A 83 -23.96 -0.92 -6.58
CA ALA A 83 -24.59 -1.30 -7.84
C ALA A 83 -25.40 -2.61 -7.70
N SER A 84 -24.85 -3.59 -6.99
CA SER A 84 -25.50 -4.87 -6.73
C SER A 84 -26.77 -4.70 -5.88
N ALA A 85 -26.71 -3.86 -4.84
CA ALA A 85 -27.86 -3.53 -4.01
C ALA A 85 -28.98 -2.85 -4.82
N ALA A 86 -28.63 -1.91 -5.72
CA ALA A 86 -29.60 -1.26 -6.61
C ALA A 86 -30.26 -2.26 -7.58
N ALA A 87 -29.47 -3.15 -8.19
CA ALA A 87 -29.99 -4.20 -9.06
C ALA A 87 -30.96 -5.13 -8.32
N MET A 88 -30.63 -5.53 -7.08
CA MET A 88 -31.49 -6.37 -6.26
C MET A 88 -32.80 -5.68 -5.86
N SER A 89 -32.75 -4.39 -5.51
CA SER A 89 -33.95 -3.60 -5.23
C SER A 89 -34.89 -3.51 -6.43
N ASN A 90 -34.35 -3.43 -7.64
CA ASN A 90 -35.15 -3.38 -8.86
C ASN A 90 -35.84 -4.73 -9.14
N LEU A 91 -35.17 -5.85 -8.87
CA LEU A 91 -35.76 -7.19 -9.03
C LEU A 91 -36.91 -7.43 -8.04
N THR A 92 -36.75 -7.03 -6.78
CA THR A 92 -37.84 -7.15 -5.79
C THR A 92 -39.02 -6.27 -6.17
N GLN A 93 -38.81 -5.06 -6.69
CA GLN A 93 -39.91 -4.22 -7.18
C GLN A 93 -40.72 -4.87 -8.32
N VAL A 94 -40.06 -5.58 -9.24
CA VAL A 94 -40.72 -6.28 -10.36
C VAL A 94 -41.49 -7.53 -9.92
N THR A 95 -41.14 -8.13 -8.78
CA THR A 95 -41.72 -9.41 -8.33
C THR A 95 -43.00 -9.21 -7.48
N VAL A 96 -43.26 -8.01 -6.96
CA VAL A 96 -44.40 -7.72 -6.04
C VAL A 96 -45.66 -7.26 -6.80
N VAL A 97 -46.00 -7.89 -7.92
CA VAL A 97 -47.22 -7.60 -8.71
C VAL A 97 -48.14 -8.79 -8.82
#